data_AF-A0A7W1A812-F1
#
_entry.id   AF-A0A7W1A812-F1
#
_cell.length_a   1.000
_cell.length_b   1.000
_cell.length_c   1.000
_cell.angle_alpha   90.00
_cell.angle_beta   90.00
_cell.angle_gamma   90.00
#
_symmetry.space_group_name_H-M   'P 1'
#
loop_
_entity.id
_entity.type
_entity.pdbx_description
1 polymer ?
#
loop_
_entity_poly.entity_id
_entity_poly.type
_entity_poly.pdbx_seq_one_letter_code
_entity_poly.pdbx_strand_id
1 'polypeptide(L)'
;MNIGRLLRLGVLAGAGTLVYRVYKQYQADSKFELAPASNLSTASGPLSSGRRSISPELLEILACPVDKKPVELIKDDAGKEWLLNPRNGYRYPIEDGIPIMLIEEGEKNKDEGLIRSA
;
A
#
# COMPACT_ATOMS: atom_id res chain seq x y z
N MET A 1 55.88 35.88 4.62
CA MET A 1 54.59 35.18 4.75
C MET A 1 53.48 36.19 4.54
N ASN A 2 52.75 36.12 3.43
CA ASN A 2 51.89 37.23 2.99
C ASN A 2 50.51 37.13 3.65
N ILE A 3 50.19 38.08 4.52
CA ILE A 3 48.96 38.12 5.33
C ILE A 3 47.69 37.96 4.48
N GLY A 4 47.70 38.49 3.25
CA GLY A 4 46.59 38.37 2.30
C GLY A 4 46.35 36.95 1.78
N ARG A 5 47.36 36.07 1.74
CA ARG A 5 47.16 34.65 1.40
C ARG A 5 46.48 33.90 2.55
N LEU A 6 46.82 34.21 3.79
CA LEU A 6 46.19 33.61 4.97
C LEU A 6 44.71 33.99 5.10
N LEU A 7 44.38 35.28 4.88
CA LEU A 7 42.99 35.75 4.85
C LEU A 7 42.16 35.05 3.76
N ARG A 8 42.71 34.89 2.55
CA ARG A 8 42.02 34.23 1.43
C ARG A 8 41.76 32.74 1.70
N LEU A 9 42.73 32.04 2.28
CA LEU A 9 42.55 30.63 2.68
C LEU A 9 41.49 30.48 3.77
N GLY A 10 41.45 31.38 4.74
CA GLY A 10 40.42 31.40 5.78
C GLY A 10 39.01 31.57 5.23
N VAL A 11 38.81 32.50 4.28
CA VAL A 11 37.49 32.73 3.66
C VAL A 11 37.03 31.52 2.83
N LEU A 12 37.92 30.90 2.05
CA LEU A 12 37.59 29.70 1.27
C LEU A 12 37.24 28.50 2.16
N ALA A 13 38.00 28.28 3.24
CA ALA A 13 37.72 27.23 4.20
C ALA A 13 36.38 27.46 4.91
N GLY A 14 36.09 28.70 5.32
CA GLY A 14 34.82 29.09 5.92
C GLY A 14 33.63 28.87 4.98
N ALA A 15 33.71 29.34 3.74
CA ALA A 15 32.67 29.16 2.73
C ALA A 15 32.45 27.67 2.41
N GLY A 16 33.53 26.89 2.24
CA GLY A 16 33.45 25.45 2.01
C GLY A 16 32.79 24.70 3.17
N THR A 17 33.09 25.09 4.42
CA THR A 17 32.48 24.49 5.62
C THR A 17 30.98 24.80 5.69
N LEU A 18 30.58 26.03 5.37
CA LEU A 18 29.17 26.43 5.35
C LEU A 18 28.38 25.66 4.27
N VAL A 19 28.92 25.60 3.05
CA VAL A 19 28.31 24.84 1.94
C VAL A 19 28.22 23.36 2.30
N TYR A 20 29.26 22.78 2.89
CA TYR A 20 29.24 21.39 3.35
C TYR A 20 28.14 21.12 4.38
N ARG A 21 27.95 22.01 5.37
CA ARG A 21 26.87 21.87 6.36
C ARG A 21 25.48 22.02 5.74
N VAL A 22 25.28 23.01 4.88
CA VAL A 22 24.00 23.23 4.18
C VAL A 22 23.68 22.04 3.26
N TYR A 23 24.66 21.54 2.51
CA TYR A 23 24.48 20.39 1.64
C TYR A 23 24.14 19.12 2.43
N LYS A 24 24.79 18.90 3.58
CA LYS A 24 24.47 17.78 4.47
C LYS A 24 23.06 17.91 5.06
N GLN A 25 22.62 19.12 5.41
CA GLN A 25 21.26 19.39 5.87
C GLN A 25 20.23 19.14 4.76
N TYR A 26 20.50 19.65 3.55
CA TYR A 26 19.63 19.45 2.39
C TYR A 26 19.49 17.97 2.03
N GLN A 27 20.56 17.19 2.14
CA GLN A 27 20.50 15.73 1.95
C GLN A 27 19.71 15.00 3.03
N ALA A 28 19.68 15.51 4.27
CA ALA A 28 18.88 14.94 5.35
C ALA A 28 17.37 15.23 5.14
N ASP A 29 17.03 16.45 4.74
CA ASP A 29 15.63 16.86 4.58
C ASP A 29 15.03 16.43 3.22
N SER A 30 15.84 16.35 2.16
CA SER A 30 15.36 16.00 0.80
C SER A 30 15.19 14.51 0.57
N LYS A 31 15.74 13.67 1.45
CA LYS A 31 15.33 12.27 1.51
C LYS A 31 13.99 12.24 2.23
N PHE A 32 12.93 12.54 1.48
CA PHE A 32 11.61 12.05 1.80
C PHE A 32 11.74 10.53 1.86
N GLU A 33 11.90 10.00 3.07
CA GLU A 33 11.70 8.59 3.33
C GLU A 33 10.23 8.33 2.97
N LEU A 34 10.00 7.97 1.71
CA LEU A 34 9.04 6.91 1.42
C LEU A 34 9.60 5.73 2.20
N ALA A 35 9.23 5.63 3.48
CA ALA A 35 9.42 4.44 4.24
C ALA A 35 8.99 3.31 3.29
N PRO A 36 9.84 2.30 3.03
CA PRO A 36 9.34 1.13 2.34
C PRO A 36 8.09 0.72 3.13
N ALA A 37 6.99 0.46 2.43
CA ALA A 37 5.72 0.05 3.03
C ALA A 37 5.82 -1.31 3.77
N SER A 38 7.01 -1.68 4.23
CA SER A 38 7.34 -2.85 5.01
C SER A 38 7.33 -2.58 6.53
N ASN A 39 7.37 -1.32 6.99
CA ASN A 39 7.59 -1.02 8.42
C ASN A 39 6.52 -0.13 9.08
N LEU A 40 5.24 -0.23 8.68
CA LEU A 40 4.14 0.19 9.58
C LEU A 40 3.97 -0.85 10.69
N SER A 41 4.97 -0.91 11.57
CA SER A 41 5.03 -1.78 12.75
C SER A 41 5.63 -0.98 13.91
N THR A 42 5.06 0.17 14.24
CA THR A 42 5.34 0.88 15.50
C THR A 42 4.06 1.54 16.01
N ALA A 43 3.11 0.68 16.37
CA ALA A 43 2.12 0.89 17.44
C ALA A 43 1.61 -0.50 17.83
N SER A 44 2.21 -1.06 18.86
CA SER A 44 1.99 -2.41 19.35
C SER A 44 0.63 -2.53 20.06
N GLY A 45 -0.34 -3.12 19.35
CA GLY A 45 -1.05 -4.29 19.86
C GLY A 45 -0.65 -5.49 18.98
N PRO A 46 -0.81 -6.76 19.43
CA PRO A 46 -0.54 -7.91 18.58
C PRO A 46 -1.65 -8.03 17.54
N LEU A 47 -1.65 -7.16 16.51
CA LEU A 47 -2.46 -7.42 15.33
C LEU A 47 -1.68 -8.43 14.50
N SER A 48 -1.97 -9.69 14.78
CA SER A 48 -1.64 -10.85 13.96
C SER A 48 -1.46 -10.46 12.49
N SER A 49 -0.22 -10.55 12.00
CA SER A 49 0.10 -10.79 10.60
C SER A 49 -0.30 -12.21 10.18
N GLY A 50 -1.41 -12.72 10.73
CA GLY A 50 -2.17 -13.81 10.17
C GLY A 50 -3.03 -13.26 9.05
N ARG A 51 -3.31 -14.11 8.05
CA ARG A 51 -4.29 -13.82 6.99
C ARG A 51 -5.52 -13.14 7.59
N ARG A 52 -5.67 -11.84 7.33
CA ARG A 52 -6.84 -11.09 7.74
C ARG A 52 -7.93 -11.41 6.73
N SER A 53 -8.89 -12.24 7.13
CA SER A 53 -10.12 -12.42 6.37
C SER A 53 -11.01 -11.19 6.53
N ILE A 54 -11.97 -11.02 5.62
CA ILE A 54 -12.95 -9.94 5.68
C ILE A 54 -13.90 -10.17 6.86
N SER A 55 -14.10 -9.15 7.71
CA SER A 55 -15.02 -9.25 8.84
C SER A 55 -16.47 -9.32 8.35
N PRO A 56 -17.37 -9.99 9.09
CA PRO A 56 -18.79 -10.06 8.73
C PRO A 56 -19.45 -8.67 8.61
N GLU A 57 -19.14 -7.75 9.53
CA GLU A 57 -19.66 -6.38 9.52
C GLU A 57 -19.23 -5.61 8.26
N LEU A 58 -18.01 -5.82 7.77
CA LEU A 58 -17.55 -5.20 6.52
C LEU A 58 -18.26 -5.84 5.32
N LEU A 59 -18.45 -7.16 5.32
CA LEU A 59 -19.13 -7.87 4.24
C LEU A 59 -20.56 -7.33 4.01
N GLU A 60 -21.27 -6.96 5.07
CA GLU A 60 -22.62 -6.41 5.00
C GLU A 60 -22.71 -5.07 4.24
N ILE A 61 -21.64 -4.27 4.26
CA ILE A 61 -21.58 -2.98 3.55
C ILE A 61 -20.86 -3.04 2.19
N LEU A 62 -20.18 -4.15 1.89
CA LEU A 62 -19.48 -4.32 0.62
C LEU A 62 -20.46 -4.52 -0.54
N ALA A 63 -20.16 -3.88 -1.66
CA ALA A 63 -20.98 -3.94 -2.87
C ALA A 63 -20.11 -4.17 -4.11
N CYS A 64 -20.66 -4.90 -5.08
CA CYS A 64 -19.97 -5.17 -6.34
C CYS A 64 -19.72 -3.86 -7.12
N PRO A 65 -18.53 -3.66 -7.70
CA PRO A 65 -18.19 -2.44 -8.44
C PRO A 65 -19.06 -2.21 -9.68
N VAL A 66 -19.62 -3.28 -10.27
CA VAL A 66 -20.43 -3.22 -11.50
C VAL A 66 -21.89 -2.87 -11.22
N ASP A 67 -22.57 -3.64 -10.37
CA ASP A 67 -24.02 -3.54 -10.17
C ASP A 67 -24.44 -2.93 -8.82
N LYS A 68 -23.46 -2.58 -7.97
CA LYS A 68 -23.64 -1.94 -6.65
C LYS A 68 -24.52 -2.71 -5.67
N LYS A 69 -24.67 -4.02 -5.87
CA LYS A 69 -25.43 -4.92 -4.99
C LYS A 69 -24.49 -5.76 -4.10
N PRO A 70 -25.01 -6.40 -3.03
CA PRO A 70 -24.20 -7.19 -2.10
C PRO A 70 -23.38 -8.32 -2.77
N VAL A 71 -22.31 -8.71 -2.11
CA VAL A 71 -21.38 -9.80 -2.50
C VAL A 71 -21.25 -10.84 -1.38
N GLU A 72 -20.88 -12.07 -1.75
CA GLU A 72 -20.71 -13.19 -0.82
C GLU A 72 -19.24 -13.55 -0.66
N LEU A 73 -18.79 -13.85 0.56
CA LEU A 73 -17.46 -14.39 0.78
C LEU A 73 -17.45 -15.91 0.48
N ILE A 74 -16.63 -16.35 -0.46
CA ILE A 74 -16.44 -17.77 -0.79
C ILE A 74 -14.97 -18.17 -0.67
N LYS A 75 -14.72 -19.48 -0.57
CA LYS A 75 -13.39 -20.08 -0.62
C LYS A 75 -13.33 -21.08 -1.76
N ASP A 76 -12.23 -21.10 -2.49
CA ASP A 76 -11.96 -22.14 -3.47
C ASP A 76 -11.32 -23.38 -2.82
N ASP A 77 -11.12 -24.43 -3.63
CA ASP A 77 -10.52 -25.69 -3.19
C ASP A 77 -9.07 -25.52 -2.68
N ALA A 78 -8.38 -24.46 -3.12
CA ALA A 78 -7.04 -24.11 -2.67
C ALA A 78 -7.05 -23.26 -1.37
N GLY A 79 -8.23 -22.93 -0.84
CA GLY A 79 -8.41 -22.11 0.34
C GLY A 79 -8.19 -20.62 0.14
N LYS A 80 -8.15 -20.12 -1.11
CA LYS A 80 -8.12 -18.68 -1.42
C LYS A 80 -9.52 -18.09 -1.24
N GLU A 81 -9.58 -16.90 -0.65
CA GLU A 81 -10.81 -16.17 -0.39
C GLU A 81 -11.18 -15.26 -1.57
N TRP A 82 -12.47 -15.21 -1.88
CA TRP A 82 -13.02 -14.42 -2.98
C TRP A 82 -14.32 -13.74 -2.56
N LEU A 83 -14.58 -12.55 -3.11
CA LEU A 83 -15.92 -11.95 -3.11
C LEU A 83 -16.65 -12.34 -4.39
N LEU A 84 -17.72 -13.09 -4.26
CA LEU A 84 -18.59 -13.54 -5.35
C LEU A 84 -19.77 -12.60 -5.52
N ASN A 85 -20.04 -12.20 -6.76
CA ASN A 85 -21.35 -11.71 -7.15
C ASN A 85 -22.15 -12.87 -7.79
N PRO A 86 -23.15 -13.44 -7.11
CA PRO A 86 -23.91 -14.59 -7.63
C PRO A 86 -24.79 -14.25 -8.83
N ARG A 87 -25.02 -12.97 -9.13
CA ARG A 87 -25.91 -12.55 -10.24
C ARG A 87 -25.22 -12.63 -11.60
N ASN A 88 -23.91 -12.42 -11.64
CA ASN A 88 -23.11 -12.40 -12.87
C ASN A 88 -21.92 -13.37 -12.87
N GLY A 89 -21.64 -14.01 -11.72
CA GLY A 89 -20.56 -14.98 -11.55
C GLY A 89 -19.19 -14.34 -11.34
N TYR A 90 -19.09 -13.02 -11.21
CA TYR A 90 -17.80 -12.34 -11.05
C TYR A 90 -17.22 -12.65 -9.68
N ARG A 91 -15.92 -12.94 -9.64
CA ARG A 91 -15.17 -13.21 -8.41
C ARG A 91 -14.03 -12.21 -8.28
N TYR A 92 -13.92 -11.57 -7.13
CA TYR A 92 -12.85 -10.63 -6.82
C TYR A 92 -11.90 -11.28 -5.80
N PRO A 93 -10.60 -11.41 -6.10
CA PRO A 93 -9.66 -12.04 -5.18
C PRO A 93 -9.44 -11.17 -3.94
N ILE A 94 -9.21 -11.81 -2.80
CA ILE A 94 -8.79 -11.15 -1.57
C ILE A 94 -7.31 -11.48 -1.33
N GLU A 95 -6.47 -10.46 -1.28
CA GLU A 95 -5.02 -10.59 -1.07
C GLU A 95 -4.62 -9.75 0.17
N ASP A 96 -4.00 -10.39 1.15
CA ASP A 96 -3.63 -9.77 2.44
C ASP A 96 -4.78 -9.07 3.18
N GLY A 97 -6.01 -9.55 2.97
CA GLY A 97 -7.24 -8.98 3.52
C GLY A 97 -7.76 -7.76 2.75
N ILE A 98 -7.21 -7.48 1.57
CA ILE A 98 -7.60 -6.39 0.68
C ILE A 98 -8.37 -6.98 -0.51
N PRO A 99 -9.66 -6.66 -0.68
CA PRO A 99 -10.42 -7.06 -1.86
C PRO A 99 -9.99 -6.30 -3.11
N ILE A 100 -9.57 -7.00 -4.16
CA ILE A 100 -9.22 -6.41 -5.46
C ILE A 100 -10.50 -6.30 -6.30
N MET A 101 -11.32 -5.28 -6.03
CA MET A 101 -12.61 -5.04 -6.70
C MET A 101 -12.48 -4.22 -7.99
N LEU A 102 -11.62 -4.67 -8.91
CA LEU A 102 -11.52 -4.13 -10.26
C LEU A 102 -12.49 -4.87 -11.19
N ILE A 103 -13.08 -4.16 -12.14
CA ILE A 103 -14.07 -4.74 -13.07
C ILE A 103 -13.40 -5.85 -13.90
N GLU A 104 -12.18 -5.60 -14.36
CA GLU A 104 -11.37 -6.49 -15.19
C GLU A 104 -11.00 -7.77 -14.43
N GLU A 105 -10.70 -7.65 -13.14
CA GLU A 105 -10.42 -8.83 -12.29
C GLU A 105 -11.69 -9.65 -12.05
N GLY A 106 -12.85 -9.01 -11.88
CA GLY A 106 -14.12 -9.71 -11.77
C GLY A 106 -14.47 -10.50 -13.04
N GLU A 107 -14.29 -9.90 -14.22
CA GLU A 107 -14.54 -10.52 -15.51
C GLU A 107 -13.58 -11.68 -15.79
N LYS A 108 -12.28 -11.48 -15.54
CA LYS A 108 -11.24 -12.50 -15.71
C LYS A 108 -11.49 -13.75 -14.87
N ASN A 109 -12.01 -13.58 -13.66
CA ASN A 109 -12.27 -14.67 -12.73
C ASN A 109 -13.76 -15.11 -12.71
N LYS A 110 -14.56 -14.69 -13.70
CA LYS A 110 -15.96 -15.07 -13.80
C LYS A 110 -16.12 -16.60 -13.79
N ASP A 111 -17.07 -17.07 -12.99
CA ASP A 111 -17.48 -18.46 -12.92
C ASP A 111 -18.98 -18.55 -13.14
N GLU A 112 -19.37 -19.10 -14.30
CA GLU A 112 -20.77 -19.22 -14.69
C GLU A 112 -21.50 -20.29 -13.87
N GLY A 113 -20.79 -21.29 -13.34
CA GLY A 113 -21.37 -22.33 -12.49
C GLY A 113 -21.80 -21.82 -11.11
N LEU A 114 -21.32 -20.64 -10.71
CA LEU A 114 -21.69 -19.98 -9.45
C LEU A 114 -22.79 -18.94 -9.63
N ILE A 115 -23.33 -18.78 -10.84
CA ILE A 115 -24.45 -17.86 -11.09
C ILE A 115 -25.73 -18.44 -10.50
N ARG A 116 -26.33 -17.72 -9.55
CA ARG A 116 -27.62 -18.02 -8.94
C ARG A 116 -28.58 -16.92 -9.37
N SER A 117 -29.56 -17.30 -10.18
CA SER A 117 -30.68 -16.42 -10.51
C SER A 117 -31.48 -16.22 -9.22
N ALA A 118 -31.41 -15.03 -8.66
CA ALA A 118 -32.27 -14.62 -7.54
C ALA A 118 -33.73 -14.54 -7.99
#